data_AF-A0A521RJE2-F1
#
_entry.id   AF-A0A521RJE2-F1
#
_cell.length_a   1.000
_cell.length_b   1.000
_cell.length_c   1.000
_cell.angle_alpha   90.00
_cell.angle_beta   90.00
_cell.angle_gamma   90.00
#
_symmetry.space_group_name_H-M   'P 1'
#
loop_
_entity.id
_entity.type
_entity.pdbx_description
1 polymer ?
#
loop_
_entity_poly.entity_id
_entity_poly.type
_entity_poly.pdbx_seq_one_letter_code
_entity_poly.pdbx_strand_id
1 'polypeptide(L)' 'MNNRDYLIEMISDNQLDRRDVAEMLKVKRETVDRWLLSNEATQHEEVPDMAIELLRLKLKYRDQSRPDAAQ' A
#
# COMPACT_ATOMS: atom_id res chain seq x y z
N MET A 1 5.62 -4.61 14.63
CA MET A 1 5.11 -3.79 13.53
C MET A 1 3.71 -4.25 13.21
N ASN A 2 2.77 -3.33 13.10
CA ASN A 2 1.40 -3.62 12.69
C ASN A 2 1.26 -3.45 11.16
N ASN A 3 0.10 -3.79 10.61
CA ASN A 3 -0.14 -3.68 9.16
C ASN A 3 -0.03 -2.24 8.64
N ARG A 4 -0.34 -1.23 9.47
CA ARG A 4 -0.14 0.17 9.10
C ARG A 4 1.35 0.50 8.92
N ASP A 5 2.22 -0.01 9.78
CA ASP A 5 3.67 0.16 9.66
C ASP A 5 4.18 -0.48 8.35
N TYR A 6 3.77 -1.71 8.06
CA TYR A 6 4.11 -2.38 6.80
C TYR A 6 3.60 -1.63 5.57
N LEU A 7 2.40 -1.06 5.64
CA LEU A 7 1.85 -0.26 4.55
C LEU A 7 2.70 1.00 4.31
N ILE A 8 3.14 1.69 5.37
CA ILE A 8 3.99 2.87 5.27
C ILE A 8 5.34 2.52 4.62
N GLU A 9 5.95 1.42 5.02
CA GLU A 9 7.21 0.95 4.42
C GLU A 9 7.05 0.64 2.94
N MET A 10 6.03 -0.14 2.56
CA MET A 10 5.79 -0.45 1.14
C MET A 10 5.55 0.80 0.30
N ILE A 11 4.83 1.80 0.83
CA ILE A 11 4.62 3.10 0.18
C ILE A 11 5.97 3.81 -0.04
N SER A 12 6.80 3.89 1.01
CA SER A 12 8.09 4.55 0.97
C SER A 12 9.06 3.86 0.00
N ASP A 13 9.22 2.54 0.12
CA ASP A 13 10.17 1.73 -0.63
C ASP A 13 9.87 1.71 -2.14
N ASN A 14 8.59 1.78 -2.49
CA ASN A 14 8.13 1.71 -3.88
C ASN A 14 7.76 3.10 -4.45
N GLN A 15 8.04 4.17 -3.71
CA GLN A 15 7.72 5.56 -4.07
C GLN A 15 6.26 5.75 -4.52
N LEU A 16 5.34 5.08 -3.83
CA LEU A 16 3.91 5.16 -4.14
C LEU A 16 3.29 6.37 -3.45
N ASP A 17 2.25 6.92 -4.06
CA ASP A 17 1.32 7.77 -3.34
C ASP A 17 0.08 6.98 -2.86
N ARG A 18 -0.80 7.65 -2.10
CA ARG A 18 -2.01 7.01 -1.56
C ARG A 18 -3.02 6.63 -2.66
N ARG A 19 -2.99 7.29 -3.82
CA ARG A 19 -3.83 6.98 -4.98
C ARG A 19 -3.32 5.73 -5.69
N ASP A 20 -2.01 5.58 -5.85
CA ASP A 20 -1.40 4.38 -6.41
C ASP A 20 -1.80 3.15 -5.61
N VAL A 21 -1.66 3.21 -4.29
CA VAL A 21 -2.07 2.13 -3.37
C VAL A 21 -3.55 1.80 -3.53
N ALA A 22 -4.41 2.83 -3.55
CA ALA A 22 -5.85 2.64 -3.69
C ALA A 22 -6.20 1.98 -5.02
N GLU A 23 -5.56 2.38 -6.12
CA GLU A 23 -5.75 1.79 -7.44
C GLU A 23 -5.27 0.34 -7.50
N MET A 24 -4.12 0.05 -6.90
CA MET A 24 -3.57 -1.30 -6.81
C MET A 24 -4.51 -2.22 -6.03
N LEU A 25 -5.05 -1.74 -4.91
CA LEU A 25 -5.93 -2.51 -4.03
C LEU A 25 -7.41 -2.48 -4.44
N LYS A 26 -7.77 -1.70 -5.46
CA LYS A 26 -9.15 -1.51 -5.91
C LYS A 26 -10.09 -1.05 -4.80
N VAL A 27 -9.59 -0.13 -3.98
CA VAL A 27 -10.33 0.55 -2.91
C VAL A 27 -10.40 2.05 -3.19
N LYS A 28 -11.18 2.79 -2.41
CA LYS A 28 -11.22 4.25 -2.49
C LYS A 28 -9.96 4.85 -1.85
N ARG A 29 -9.51 6.02 -2.33
CA ARG A 29 -8.36 6.72 -1.72
C ARG A 29 -8.61 7.01 -0.24
N GLU A 30 -9.85 7.37 0.10
CA GLU A 30 -10.26 7.68 1.47
C GLU A 30 -10.05 6.47 2.41
N THR A 31 -10.18 5.25 1.91
CA THR A 31 -9.90 4.03 2.69
C THR A 31 -8.42 3.96 3.06
N VAL A 32 -7.52 4.23 2.11
CA VAL A 32 -6.08 4.30 2.36
C VAL A 32 -5.73 5.47 3.29
N ASP A 33 -6.40 6.61 3.13
CA ASP A 33 -6.23 7.77 4.02
C ASP A 33 -6.56 7.38 5.47
N ARG A 34 -7.68 6.67 5.71
CA ARG A 34 -8.10 6.20 7.04
C ARG A 34 -7.17 5.17 7.67
N TRP A 35 -6.65 4.24 6.87
CA TRP A 35 -5.62 3.28 7.26
C TRP A 35 -4.34 3.94 7.78
N LEU A 36 -3.99 5.10 7.23
CA LEU A 36 -2.76 5.82 7.57
C LEU A 36 -2.93 6.83 8.70
N LEU A 37 -4.16 7.08 9.17
CA LEU A 37 -4.40 7.91 10.35
C LEU A 37 -3.75 7.32 11.60
N SER A 38 -3.48 8.17 12.59
CA SER A 38 -3.11 7.72 13.94
C SER A 38 -4.24 6.89 14.54
N ASN A 39 -3.90 5.88 15.36
CA ASN A 39 -4.88 5.01 16.01
C ASN A 39 -5.83 5.76 16.95
N GLU A 40 -5.48 6.98 17.37
CA GLU A 40 -6.31 7.86 18.20
C GLU A 40 -7.39 8.60 17.39
N ALA A 41 -7.28 8.62 16.06
CA ALA A 41 -8.23 9.32 15.21
C ALA A 41 -9.56 8.56 15.12
N THR A 42 -10.68 9.27 15.26
CA THR A 42 -12.04 8.68 15.23
C THR A 42 -12.37 7.94 13.92
N GLN A 43 -11.70 8.30 12.82
CA GLN A 43 -11.89 7.68 11.50
C GLN A 43 -10.78 6.68 11.16
N HIS A 44 -9.90 6.35 12.10
CA HIS A 44 -8.90 5.32 11.87
C HIS A 44 -9.58 3.98 11.59
N GLU A 45 -9.07 3.30 10.56
CA GLU A 45 -9.49 1.95 10.20
C GLU A 45 -8.25 1.06 10.24
N GLU A 46 -8.38 -0.15 10.79
CA GLU A 46 -7.29 -1.13 10.74
C GLU A 46 -7.04 -1.57 9.29
N VAL A 47 -5.76 -1.80 8.97
CA VAL A 47 -5.37 -2.30 7.66
C VAL A 47 -5.60 -3.81 7.61
N PRO A 48 -6.47 -4.32 6.70
CA PRO A 48 -6.73 -5.76 6.60
C PRO A 48 -5.49 -6.53 6.15
N ASP A 49 -5.25 -7.72 6.70
CA ASP A 49 -4.12 -8.59 6.30
C ASP A 49 -4.10 -8.84 4.78
N MET A 50 -5.27 -9.10 4.19
CA MET A 50 -5.40 -9.34 2.75
C MET A 50 -4.97 -8.13 1.90
N ALA A 51 -5.12 -6.91 2.40
CA ALA A 51 -4.68 -5.71 1.70
C ALA A 51 -3.14 -5.65 1.62
N ILE A 52 -2.46 -6.00 2.72
CA ILE A 52 -1.00 -6.10 2.76
C ILE A 52 -0.50 -7.18 1.80
N GLU A 53 -1.08 -8.38 1.88
CA GLU A 53 -0.66 -9.50 1.03
C GLU A 53 -0.92 -9.22 -0.46
N LEU A 54 -2.06 -8.63 -0.80
CA LEU A 54 -2.36 -8.25 -2.18
C LEU A 54 -1.42 -7.17 -2.71
N LEU A 55 -1.10 -6.15 -1.90
CA LEU A 55 -0.18 -5.09 -2.30
C LEU A 55 1.22 -5.68 -2.57
N ARG A 56 1.71 -6.52 -1.66
CA ARG A 56 2.98 -7.23 -1.79
C ARG A 56 3.05 -8.07 -3.07
N LEU A 57 1.98 -8.82 -3.39
CA LEU A 57 1.90 -9.60 -4.62
C LEU A 57 2.00 -8.69 -5.85
N LYS A 58 1.21 -7.62 -5.91
CA LYS A 58 1.17 -6.72 -7.07
C LYS A 58 2.49 -5.97 -7.28
N LEU A 59 3.19 -5.59 -6.21
CA LEU A 59 4.50 -4.96 -6.32
C LEU A 59 5.55 -5.92 -6.89
N LYS A 60 5.57 -7.18 -6.43
CA LYS A 60 6.44 -8.21 -7.03
C LYS A 60 6.18 -8.41 -8.53
N TYR A 61 4.92 -8.42 -8.96
CA TYR A 61 4.60 -8.52 -10.39
C TYR A 61 5.01 -7.26 -11.16
N ARG A 62 4.94 -6.07 -10.56
CA ARG A 62 5.38 -4.82 -11.17
C ARG A 62 6.89 -4.83 -11.43
N ASP A 63 7.69 -5.32 -10.48
CA ASP A 63 9.15 -5.44 -10.65
C ASP A 63 9.51 -6.45 -11.74
N GLN A 64 8.81 -7.59 -11.81
CA GLN A 64 9.03 -8.61 -12.85
C GLN A 64 8.58 -8.16 -14.24
N SER A 65 7.66 -7.20 -14.33
CA SER A 65 7.13 -6.66 -15.59
C SER A 65 7.94 -5.46 -16.12
N ARG A 66 8.95 -5.00 -15.37
CA ARG A 66 9.91 -4.01 -15.83
C ARG A 66 11.02 -4.80 -16.55
N PRO A 67 11.02 -4.89 -17.89
CA PRO A 67 12.15 -5.51 -18.56
C PRO A 67 13.39 -4.70 -18.19
N ASP A 68 14.47 -5.39 -17.86
CA ASP A 68 15.78 -4.81 -17.57
C ASP A 68 15.99 -3.61 -18.50
N ALA A 69 16.21 -2.44 -17.90
CA ALA A 69 16.77 -1.32 -18.63
C ALA A 69 18.16 -1.78 -19.07
N ALA A 70 18.21 -2.41 -20.24
CA ALA A 70 19.42 -2.70 -20.96
C ALA A 70 20.05 -1.36 -21.32
N GLN A 71 21.09 -0.99 -20.58
CA GLN A 71 22.31 -0.32 -21.04
C GLN A 71 23.30 -0.17 -19.91
#